data_AF-A0A0G0ZZF3-F1
#
_entry.id   AF-A0A0G0ZZF3-F1
#
_cell.length_a   1.000
_cell.length_b   1.000
_cell.length_c   1.000
_cell.angle_alpha   90.00
_cell.angle_beta   90.00
_cell.angle_gamma   90.00
#
_symmetry.space_group_name_H-M   'P 1'
#
loop_
_entity.id
_entity.type
_entity.pdbx_description
1 polymer ?
#
loop_
_entity_poly.entity_id
_entity_poly.type
_entity_poly.pdbx_seq_one_letter_code
_entity_poly.pdbx_strand_id
1 'polypeptide(L)' 'MMKRGRFIVIDGIDGSGKGTQVELLKRALGKHTVFTHEPGGTPKAEKIRKILLERKKETPAPLADFLLFLN' A
#
# COMPACT_ATOMS: atom_id res chain seq x y z
N MET A 1 24.15 21.92 -4.49
CA MET A 1 23.93 20.46 -4.56
C MET A 1 22.47 20.18 -4.21
N MET A 2 21.68 19.49 -5.04
CA MET A 2 20.30 19.15 -4.68
C MET A 2 20.28 18.10 -3.57
N LYS A 3 19.50 18.32 -2.50
CA LYS A 3 19.33 17.32 -1.44
C LYS A 3 18.58 16.11 -2.00
N ARG A 4 19.11 14.91 -1.80
CA ARG A 4 18.39 13.65 -2.13
C ARG A 4 17.21 13.48 -1.18
N GLY A 5 16.07 13.05 -1.72
CA GLY A 5 14.92 12.62 -0.93
C GLY A 5 15.21 11.31 -0.18
N ARG A 6 14.33 10.94 0.76
CA ARG A 6 14.37 9.65 1.46
C ARG A 6 13.17 8.81 1.04
N PHE A 7 13.38 7.51 0.87
CA PHE A 7 12.31 6.53 0.72
C PHE A 7 12.13 5.81 2.05
N ILE A 8 10.90 5.80 2.57
CA ILE A 8 10.57 5.27 3.90
C ILE A 8 9.41 4.29 3.72
N VAL A 9 9.56 3.09 4.29
CA VAL A 9 8.53 2.04 4.29
C VAL A 9 8.02 1.86 5.72
N ILE A 10 6.70 1.80 5.89
CA ILE A 10 6.03 1.49 7.16
C ILE A 10 5.43 0.09 7.03
N ASP A 11 5.98 -0.87 7.77
CA ASP A 11 5.60 -2.29 7.69
C ASP A 11 5.27 -2.88 9.08
N GLY A 12 4.61 -4.04 9.10
CA GLY A 12 4.17 -4.76 10.29
C GLY A 12 2.88 -5.57 10.08
N ILE A 13 2.48 -6.31 11.10
CA ILE A 13 1.28 -7.18 11.04
C ILE A 13 -0.03 -6.39 10.97
N ASP A 14 -1.14 -7.06 10.63
CA ASP A 14 -2.47 -6.46 10.69
C ASP A 14 -2.81 -6.03 12.11
N GLY A 15 -3.43 -4.85 12.24
CA GLY A 15 -3.73 -4.24 13.54
C GLY A 15 -2.55 -3.55 14.23
N SER A 16 -1.32 -3.56 13.67
CA SER A 16 -0.15 -2.90 14.29
C SER A 16 -0.17 -1.36 14.26
N GLY A 17 -1.20 -0.75 13.66
CA GLY A 17 -1.35 0.70 13.60
C GLY A 17 -0.64 1.40 12.43
N LYS A 18 -0.16 0.67 11.42
CA LYS A 18 0.51 1.23 10.22
C LYS A 18 -0.25 2.39 9.59
N GLY A 19 -1.55 2.19 9.35
CA GLY A 19 -2.43 3.21 8.75
C GLY A 19 -2.49 4.49 9.58
N THR A 20 -2.59 4.37 10.91
CA THR A 20 -2.55 5.50 11.83
C THR A 20 -1.24 6.26 11.72
N GLN A 21 -0.10 5.56 11.70
CA GLN A 21 1.22 6.18 11.58
C GLN A 21 1.41 6.90 10.24
N VAL A 22 0.91 6.33 9.14
CA VAL A 22 0.94 6.98 7.82
C VAL A 22 0.15 8.29 7.82
N GLU A 23 -1.04 8.32 8.43
CA GLU A 23 -1.83 9.56 8.52
C GLU A 23 -1.17 10.62 9.40
N LEU A 24 -0.51 10.23 10.49
CA LEU A 24 0.28 11.15 11.30
C LEU A 24 1.48 11.71 10.52
N LEU A 25 2.19 10.88 9.76
CA LEU A 25 3.29 11.29 8.90
C LEU A 25 2.84 12.23 7.79
N LYS A 26 1.68 12.00 7.17
CA LYS A 26 1.07 12.92 6.19
C LYS A 26 0.86 14.32 6.76
N ARG A 27 0.36 14.40 7.99
CA ARG A 27 0.16 15.68 8.69
C ARG A 27 1.49 16.36 9.03
N ALA A 28 2.50 15.59 9.43
CA ALA A 28 3.79 16.12 9.87
C ALA A 28 4.70 16.56 8.72
N LEU A 29 4.75 15.83 7.60
CA LEU A 29 5.72 16.05 6.52
C LEU A 29 5.21 16.97 5.39
N GLY A 30 3.91 17.21 5.30
CA GLY A 30 3.32 18.22 4.40
C GLY A 30 3.46 17.94 2.90
N LYS A 31 3.25 18.99 2.09
CA LYS A 31 2.98 18.94 0.63
C LYS A 31 4.14 18.48 -0.26
N HIS A 32 5.36 18.37 0.27
CA HIS A 32 6.54 17.95 -0.49
C HIS A 32 6.84 16.45 -0.38
N THR A 33 5.96 15.70 0.30
CA THR A 33 6.12 14.25 0.50
C THR A 33 5.11 13.50 -0.37
N VAL A 34 5.60 12.52 -1.11
CA VAL A 34 4.77 11.61 -1.90
C VAL A 34 4.43 10.40 -1.04
N PHE A 35 3.14 10.07 -0.96
CA PHE A 35 2.65 8.90 -0.24
C PHE A 35 2.15 7.86 -1.23
N THR A 36 2.50 6.61 -0.98
CA THR A 36 2.03 5.43 -1.71
C THR A 36 1.79 4.28 -0.73
N HIS A 37 1.09 3.24 -1.16
CA HIS A 37 0.88 2.02 -0.37
C HIS A 37 0.77 0.80 -1.30
N GLU A 38 1.04 -0.38 -0.76
CA GLU A 38 0.88 -1.64 -1.47
C GLU A 38 -0.01 -2.62 -0.67
N PRO A 39 -0.78 -3.49 -1.37
CA PRO A 39 -1.15 -3.37 -2.78
C PRO A 39 -1.97 -2.09 -3.00
N GLY A 40 -1.67 -1.32 -4.07
CA GLY A 40 -2.34 -0.04 -4.37
C GLY A 40 -1.41 1.07 -4.86
N GLY A 41 -1.78 2.33 -4.60
CA GLY A 41 -0.94 3.52 -4.86
C GLY A 41 -1.05 4.11 -6.27
N THR A 42 -1.77 3.47 -7.18
CA THR A 42 -2.13 4.02 -8.50
C THR A 42 -3.57 3.66 -8.87
N PRO A 43 -4.25 4.41 -9.77
CA PRO A 43 -5.62 4.07 -10.18
C PRO A 43 -5.78 2.64 -10.73
N LYS A 44 -4.75 2.09 -11.37
CA LYS A 44 -4.75 0.70 -11.85
C LYS A 44 -4.52 -0.29 -10.72
N ALA A 45 -3.59 -0.02 -9.81
CA ALA A 45 -3.30 -0.88 -8.67
C ALA A 45 -4.46 -0.90 -7.64
N GLU A 46 -5.20 0.20 -7.49
CA GLU A 46 -6.42 0.21 -6.65
C GLU A 46 -7.50 -0.74 -7.15
N LYS A 47 -7.64 -0.90 -8.48
CA LYS A 47 -8.58 -1.88 -9.06
C LYS A 47 -8.16 -3.32 -8.73
N ILE A 48 -6.86 -3.60 -8.80
CA ILE A 48 -6.31 -4.92 -8.43
C ILE A 48 -6.49 -5.18 -6.93
N ARG A 49 -6.18 -4.18 -6.08
CA ARG A 49 -6.41 -4.24 -4.63
C ARG A 49 -7.86 -4.58 -4.32
N LYS A 50 -8.81 -3.93 -5.00
CA LYS A 50 -10.24 -4.20 -4.80
C LYS A 50 -10.59 -5.65 -5.12
N ILE A 51 -10.05 -6.22 -6.20
CA ILE A 51 -10.24 -7.64 -6.55
C ILE A 51 -9.68 -8.55 -5.44
N LEU A 52 -8.48 -8.26 -4.92
CA LEU A 52 -7.86 -9.05 -3.85
C LEU A 52 -8.63 -8.99 -2.51
N LEU A 53 -9.24 -7.84 -2.20
CA LEU A 53 -10.00 -7.65 -0.96
C LEU A 53 -11.45 -8.16 -1.07
N GLU A 54 -12.01 -8.18 -2.28
CA GLU A 54 -13.32 -8.77 -2.54
C GLU A 54 -13.24 -10.30 -2.36
N ARG A 55 -13.65 -10.80 -1.20
CA ARG A 55 -13.94 -12.23 -0.97
C ARG A 55 -15.16 -12.66 -1.79
N LYS A 56 -15.08 -12.70 -3.12
CA LYS A 56 -16.07 -13.43 -3.91
C LYS A 56 -15.81 -14.93 -3.71
N LYS A 57 -16.89 -15.69 -3.55
CA LYS A 57 -16.86 -17.16 -3.37
C LYS A 57 -16.21 -17.91 -4.55
N GLU A 58 -15.87 -17.22 -5.63
CA GLU A 58 -15.26 -17.75 -6.83
C GLU A 58 -14.08 -16.85 -7.23
N THR A 59 -12.90 -17.12 -6.67
CA THR A 59 -11.64 -16.64 -7.26
C THR A 59 -11.01 -17.84 -7.97
N PRO A 60 -11.10 -17.97 -9.30
CA PRO A 60 -10.67 -19.17 -10.02
C PRO A 60 -9.14 -19.36 -10.10
N ALA A 61 -8.33 -18.55 -9.39
CA ALA A 61 -6.86 -18.56 -9.56
C ALA A 61 -6.08 -18.26 -8.26
N PRO A 62 -5.96 -19.23 -7.32
CA PRO A 62 -5.17 -19.08 -6.09
C PRO A 62 -3.70 -18.68 -6.32
N LEU A 63 -3.10 -19.13 -7.43
CA LEU A 63 -1.74 -18.74 -7.81
C LEU A 63 -1.63 -17.25 -8.17
N ALA A 64 -2.65 -16.68 -8.80
CA ALA A 64 -2.67 -15.26 -9.13
C ALA A 64 -2.77 -14.42 -7.86
N ASP A 65 -3.63 -14.82 -6.90
CA ASP A 65 -3.74 -14.15 -5.61
C ASP A 65 -2.40 -14.21 -4.86
N PHE A 66 -1.78 -15.39 -4.77
CA PHE A 66 -0.48 -15.56 -4.12
C PHE A 66 0.61 -14.66 -4.73
N LEU A 67 0.73 -14.61 -6.06
CA LEU A 67 1.72 -13.77 -6.74
C LEU A 67 1.47 -12.27 -6.55
N LEU A 68 0.22 -11.86 -6.35
CA LEU A 68 -0.14 -10.47 -6.07
C LEU A 68 0.11 -10.06 -4.62
N PHE A 69 0.27 -11.02 -3.70
CA PHE A 69 0.66 -10.78 -2.31
C PHE A 69 2.18 -10.92 -2.06
N LEU A 70 2.96 -11.40 -3.03
CA LEU A 70 4.40 -11.69 -2.89
C LEU A 70 5.34 -10.48 -3.07
N ASN A 71 4.83 -9.25 -3.05
CA ASN A 71 5.67 -8.05 -3.14
C ASN A 71 6.44 -7.78 -1.84
#